data_AF-A0A371ECY6-F1
#
_entry.id   AF-A0A371ECY6-F1
#
_cell.length_a   1.000
_cell.length_b   1.000
_cell.length_c   1.000
_cell.angle_alpha   90.00
_cell.angle_beta   90.00
_cell.angle_gamma   90.00
#
_symmetry.space_group_name_H-M   'P 1'
#
loop_
_entity.id
_entity.type
_entity.pdbx_description
1 polymer ?
#
loop_
_entity_poly.entity_id
_entity_poly.type
_entity_poly.pdbx_seq_one_letter_code
_entity_poly.pdbx_strand_id
1 'polypeptide(L)'
;METEEQEGMMKSRFRRVCVFCGTSPVKNPSYQLAAIQLAKQLVERNIDLVYGGGSIGLMGLISQLVFDGGRHVLGVIPTTLMPREGRV
;
A
#
# COMPACT_ATOMS: atom_id res chain seq x y z
N MET A 1 -3.50 28.46 -21.80
CA MET A 1 -2.44 28.30 -20.78
C MET A 1 -3.13 28.37 -19.42
N GLU A 2 -3.85 27.31 -19.02
CA GLU A 2 -4.64 27.28 -17.77
C GLU A 2 -4.72 25.84 -17.23
N THR A 3 -3.62 25.10 -17.26
CA THR A 3 -3.58 23.69 -16.78
C THR A 3 -2.54 23.43 -15.69
N GLU A 4 -1.78 24.44 -15.25
CA GLU A 4 -0.66 24.24 -14.31
C GLU A 4 -1.03 24.51 -12.83
N GLU A 5 -2.18 25.15 -12.54
CA GLU A 5 -2.49 25.56 -11.16
C GLU A 5 -3.18 24.47 -10.30
N GLN A 6 -3.74 23.41 -10.88
CA GLN A 6 -4.37 22.33 -10.11
C GLN A 6 -3.40 21.24 -9.64
N GLU A 7 -2.20 21.17 -10.20
CA GLU A 7 -1.20 20.13 -9.89
C GLU A 7 -0.59 20.28 -8.49
N GLY A 8 -0.61 21.50 -7.93
CA GLY A 8 -0.06 21.81 -6.61
C GLY A 8 -0.94 21.40 -5.43
N MET A 9 -2.26 21.28 -5.62
CA MET A 9 -3.21 21.10 -4.52
C MET A 9 -3.52 19.63 -4.19
N MET A 10 -3.10 18.70 -5.06
CA MET A 10 -3.24 17.24 -4.87
C MET A 10 -1.93 16.53 -4.50
N LYS A 11 -0.80 17.24 -4.38
CA LYS A 11 0.46 16.63 -3.94
C LYS A 11 0.49 16.54 -2.41
N SER A 12 0.40 15.32 -1.90
CA SER A 12 0.68 15.04 -0.49
C SER A 12 2.09 15.50 -0.12
N ARG A 13 2.27 16.04 1.10
CA ARG A 13 3.60 16.32 1.67
C ARG A 13 4.47 15.06 1.81
N PHE A 14 3.84 13.88 1.78
CA PHE A 14 4.49 12.59 1.90
C PHE A 14 4.70 11.96 0.54
N ARG A 15 5.94 11.60 0.23
CA ARG A 15 6.26 10.80 -0.97
C ARG A 15 6.03 9.30 -0.77
N ARG A 16 6.12 8.84 0.48
CA ARG A 16 6.07 7.41 0.84
C ARG A 16 5.56 7.23 2.25
N VAL A 17 4.77 6.18 2.48
CA VAL A 17 4.22 5.84 3.79
C VAL A 17 4.50 4.37 4.10
N CYS A 18 4.98 4.09 5.31
CA CYS A 18 5.12 2.73 5.82
C CYS A 18 3.82 2.29 6.51
N VAL A 19 3.25 1.17 6.09
CA VAL A 19 2.02 0.62 6.68
C VAL A 19 2.33 -0.69 7.42
N PHE A 20 2.04 -0.70 8.71
CA PHE A 20 2.05 -1.92 9.52
C PHE A 20 0.67 -2.57 9.52
N CYS A 21 0.58 -3.78 8.99
CA CYS A 21 -0.63 -4.59 8.99
C CYS A 21 -0.25 -6.07 9.03
N GLY A 22 -1.19 -6.95 9.40
CA GLY A 22 -0.91 -8.37 9.58
C GLY A 22 -1.10 -9.22 8.31
N THR A 23 -0.54 -10.42 8.35
CA THR A 23 -0.68 -11.51 7.35
C THR A 23 -1.83 -12.47 7.66
N SER A 24 -2.49 -12.30 8.82
CA SER A 24 -3.57 -13.19 9.25
C SER A 24 -4.79 -13.16 8.32
N PRO A 25 -5.53 -14.28 8.21
CA PRO A 25 -6.80 -14.31 7.49
C PRO A 25 -7.76 -13.25 8.02
N VAL A 26 -8.35 -12.48 7.11
CA VAL A 26 -9.23 -11.39 7.50
C VAL A 26 -10.62 -11.94 7.81
N LYS A 27 -10.96 -11.98 9.10
CA LYS A 27 -12.25 -12.50 9.57
C LYS A 27 -13.37 -11.46 9.52
N ASN A 28 -13.01 -10.18 9.70
CA ASN A 28 -13.97 -9.08 9.68
C ASN A 28 -13.77 -8.27 8.38
N PRO A 29 -14.79 -8.19 7.50
CA PRO A 29 -14.67 -7.46 6.24
C PRO A 29 -14.35 -5.97 6.41
N SER A 30 -14.63 -5.37 7.58
CA SER A 30 -14.29 -3.97 7.85
C SER A 30 -12.78 -3.69 7.73
N TYR A 31 -11.91 -4.66 8.07
CA TYR A 31 -10.48 -4.50 7.91
C TYR A 31 -10.03 -4.54 6.44
N GLN A 32 -10.70 -5.35 5.62
CA GLN A 32 -10.43 -5.36 4.18
C GLN A 32 -10.84 -4.04 3.55
N LEU A 33 -12.03 -3.54 3.90
CA LEU A 33 -12.53 -2.25 3.44
C LEU A 33 -11.61 -1.10 3.85
N ALA A 34 -11.12 -1.09 5.09
CA ALA A 34 -10.17 -0.09 5.55
C ALA A 34 -8.85 -0.13 4.76
N ALA A 35 -8.32 -1.33 4.48
CA ALA A 35 -7.12 -1.48 3.65
C ALA A 35 -7.34 -0.99 2.21
N ILE A 36 -8.50 -1.28 1.61
CA ILE A 36 -8.88 -0.80 0.28
C ILE A 36 -8.98 0.73 0.27
N GLN A 37 -9.64 1.32 1.25
CA GLN A 37 -9.78 2.77 1.37
C GLN A 37 -8.41 3.44 1.53
N LEU A 38 -7.55 2.90 2.39
CA LEU A 38 -6.19 3.41 2.57
C LEU A 38 -5.40 3.34 1.26
N ALA A 39 -5.41 2.21 0.55
CA ALA A 39 -4.73 2.05 -0.73
C ALA A 39 -5.17 3.12 -1.75
N LYS A 40 -6.49 3.35 -1.89
CA LYS A 40 -7.02 4.40 -2.75
C LYS A 40 -6.49 5.78 -2.38
N GLN A 41 -6.48 6.11 -1.09
CA GLN A 41 -5.97 7.40 -0.63
C GLN A 41 -4.47 7.60 -0.90
N LEU A 42 -3.67 6.53 -0.88
CA LEU A 42 -2.26 6.57 -1.26
C LEU A 42 -2.09 6.80 -2.76
N VAL A 43 -2.85 6.08 -3.59
CA VAL A 43 -2.82 6.18 -5.06
C VAL A 43 -3.24 7.58 -5.52
N GLU A 44 -4.40 8.07 -5.07
CA GLU A 44 -4.95 9.38 -5.42
C GLU A 44 -3.98 10.53 -5.08
N ARG A 45 -3.15 10.36 -4.05
CA ARG A 45 -2.20 11.37 -3.58
C ARG A 45 -0.78 11.18 -4.09
N ASN A 46 -0.58 10.24 -5.02
CA ASN A 46 0.73 9.89 -5.56
C ASN A 46 1.74 9.47 -4.49
N ILE A 47 1.32 8.72 -3.48
CA ILE A 47 2.17 8.24 -2.37
C ILE A 47 2.60 6.80 -2.63
N ASP A 48 3.90 6.50 -2.46
CA ASP A 48 4.44 5.14 -2.51
C ASP A 48 4.19 4.37 -1.20
N LEU A 49 4.16 3.05 -1.28
CA LEU A 49 4.00 2.18 -0.11
C LEU A 49 5.33 1.54 0.31
N VAL A 50 5.57 1.50 1.62
CA VAL A 50 6.51 0.59 2.29
C VAL A 50 5.74 -0.31 3.22
N TYR A 51 6.11 -1.58 3.31
CA TYR A 51 5.47 -2.53 4.22
C TYR A 51 6.38 -3.74 4.50
N GLY A 52 5.87 -4.70 5.28
CA GLY A 52 6.62 -5.88 5.74
C GLY A 52 6.91 -6.96 4.69
N GLY A 53 6.53 -6.77 3.42
CA GLY A 53 6.87 -7.71 2.33
C GLY A 53 6.07 -9.02 2.29
N GLY A 54 5.02 -9.16 3.11
CA GLY A 54 4.14 -10.32 3.06
C GLY A 54 3.20 -10.31 1.84
N SER A 55 2.89 -11.47 1.25
CA SER A 55 1.96 -11.57 0.11
C SER A 55 0.53 -11.96 0.49
N ILE A 56 0.28 -12.23 1.77
CA ILE A 56 -1.01 -12.74 2.28
C ILE A 56 -1.68 -11.76 3.24
N GLY A 57 -2.98 -11.98 3.52
CA GLY A 57 -3.75 -11.17 4.46
C GLY A 57 -3.92 -9.72 4.02
N LEU A 58 -3.90 -8.77 4.97
CA LEU A 58 -4.04 -7.35 4.67
C LEU A 58 -2.82 -6.78 3.94
N MET A 59 -1.64 -7.32 4.24
CA MET A 59 -0.37 -6.97 3.59
C MET A 59 -0.44 -7.22 2.07
N GLY A 60 -0.89 -8.41 1.65
CA GLY A 60 -1.10 -8.73 0.24
C GLY A 60 -2.14 -7.81 -0.41
N LEU A 61 -3.27 -7.59 0.27
CA LEU A 61 -4.35 -6.76 -0.24
C LEU A 61 -3.92 -5.30 -0.50
N ILE A 62 -3.28 -4.65 0.47
CA ILE A 62 -2.87 -3.24 0.31
C ILE A 62 -1.74 -3.10 -0.69
N SER A 63 -0.77 -4.02 -0.70
CA SER A 63 0.36 -3.98 -1.63
C SER A 63 -0.09 -4.15 -3.07
N GLN A 64 -0.99 -5.10 -3.35
CA GLN A 64 -1.55 -5.30 -4.67
C GLN A 64 -2.33 -4.07 -5.16
N LEU A 65 -3.22 -3.51 -4.33
CA LEU A 65 -4.04 -2.36 -4.73
C LEU A 65 -3.21 -1.09 -5.00
N VAL A 66 -2.14 -0.87 -4.23
CA VAL A 66 -1.23 0.26 -4.46
C VAL A 66 -0.40 0.03 -5.73
N PHE A 67 0.04 -1.19 -5.98
CA PHE A 67 0.78 -1.57 -7.19
C PHE A 67 -0.10 -1.43 -8.44
N ASP A 68 -1.32 -1.96 -8.42
CA ASP A 68 -2.31 -1.84 -9.51
C ASP A 68 -2.68 -0.37 -9.78
N GLY A 69 -2.65 0.47 -8.74
CA GLY A 69 -2.81 1.92 -8.84
C GLY A 69 -1.60 2.66 -9.42
N GLY A 70 -0.56 1.95 -9.89
CA GLY A 70 0.61 2.53 -10.53
C GLY A 70 1.59 3.23 -9.58
N ARG A 71 1.50 2.96 -8.28
CA ARG A 71 2.44 3.49 -7.28
C ARG A 71 3.54 2.46 -6.99
N HIS A 72 4.69 2.96 -6.53
CA HIS A 72 5.79 2.07 -6.18
C HIS A 72 5.54 1.41 -4.82
N VAL A 73 5.84 0.11 -4.74
CA VAL A 73 5.67 -0.71 -3.52
C VAL A 73 7.01 -1.33 -3.13
N LEU A 74 7.44 -1.09 -1.90
CA LEU A 74 8.66 -1.67 -1.32
C LEU A 74 8.31 -2.57 -0.14
N GLY A 75 8.52 -3.88 -0.31
CA GLY A 75 8.47 -4.86 0.77
C GLY A 75 9.82 -5.04 1.44
N VAL A 76 9.88 -4.89 2.77
CA VAL A 76 11.08 -5.18 3.56
C VAL A 76 10.79 -6.37 4.44
N ILE A 77 11.41 -7.51 4.11
CA ILE A 77 11.22 -8.78 4.81
C ILE A 77 12.58 -9.38 5.20
N PRO A 78 12.76 -9.81 6.47
CA PRO A 78 13.92 -10.61 6.86
C PRO A 78 14.00 -11.91 6.04
N THR A 79 15.21 -12.31 5.65
CA THR A 79 15.44 -13.53 4.86
C THR A 79 14.87 -14.80 5.52
N THR A 80 14.84 -14.84 6.86
CA THR A 80 14.27 -15.93 7.65
C THR A 80 12.74 -16.06 7.52
N LEU A 81 12.03 -14.99 7.13
CA LEU A 81 10.57 -14.96 7.00
C LEU A 81 10.09 -15.18 5.56
N MET A 82 10.95 -15.02 4.55
CA MET A 82 10.61 -15.24 3.14
C MET A 82 9.88 -16.57 2.86
N PRO A 83 10.33 -17.74 3.39
CA PRO A 83 9.67 -19.01 3.07
C PRO A 83 8.22 -19.12 3.55
N ARG A 84 7.86 -18.32 4.56
CA ARG A 84 6.54 -18.34 5.21
C ARG A 84 5.62 -17.24 4.72
N GLU A 85 6.17 -16.06 4.45
CA GLU A 85 5.36 -14.85 4.23
C GLU A 85 5.66 -14.14 2.89
N GLY A 86 6.85 -14.31 2.32
CA GLY A 86 7.34 -13.56 1.16
C GLY A 86 7.16 -14.24 -0.20
N ARG A 87 6.27 -15.24 -0.30
CA ARG A 87 6.04 -15.95 -1.57
C ARG A 87 5.15 -15.07 -2.46
N VAL A 88 5.77 -14.28 -3.33
CA VAL A 88 5.12 -13.54 -4.42
C VAL A 88 4.79 -14.49 -5.55
#